data_AF-A0A6L3F5M6-F1
#
_entry.id   AF-A0A6L3F5M6-F1
#
_cell.length_a   1.000
_cell.length_b   1.000
_cell.length_c   1.000
_cell.angle_alpha   90.00
_cell.angle_beta   90.00
_cell.angle_gamma   90.00
#
_symmetry.space_group_name_H-M   'P 1'
#
loop_
_entity.id
_entity.type
_entity.pdbx_description
1 polymer ?
#
loop_
_entity_poly.entity_id
_entity_poly.type
_entity_poly.pdbx_seq_one_letter_code
_entity_poly.pdbx_strand_id
1 'polypeptide(L)'
;APPTNTPAPPTNTPAPPTNTPVPPTNTPVPPTPTNTPVPGGDDVIYVSSSSGGSVGGVSFADEDILAYDTGTGNWSMYLDGSDVGLSGSSSRDIDAFTILDDGSILLSVVRATTLPDVGSVDDSDIVRFVPTSTGTSTAGTYEWYFDGSDVGLTNNGEDVDSVYVMSNGDLLISTAGGYSVSGASGSDEDLIRFTPSSLGANTSGSWAAYFDGSDVGLNNSSDEDTWGSWVDESNGDIYLTSRGVFSVSGADGNGADIFVCTPGSLGSSTSCTFSTYWDGSAFGYGSERMDGFFIQR
;
A
#
# COMPACT_ATOMS: atom_id res chain seq x y z
N ALA A 1 78.34 -35.22 1.52
CA ALA A 1 78.14 -35.63 0.11
C ALA A 1 76.67 -35.41 -0.23
N PRO A 2 76.33 -34.77 -1.36
CA PRO A 2 74.96 -34.37 -1.63
C PRO A 2 74.11 -35.59 -2.03
N PRO A 3 72.81 -35.64 -1.69
CA PRO A 3 71.91 -36.64 -2.26
C PRO A 3 71.57 -36.26 -3.71
N THR A 4 71.92 -37.16 -4.62
CA THR A 4 71.60 -37.08 -6.05
C THR A 4 70.12 -37.45 -6.25
N ASN A 5 69.29 -36.47 -6.60
CA ASN A 5 67.93 -36.70 -7.07
C ASN A 5 67.96 -37.18 -8.52
N THR A 6 67.62 -38.45 -8.75
CA THR A 6 67.36 -39.00 -10.08
C THR A 6 65.85 -38.91 -10.35
N PRO A 7 65.38 -38.13 -11.34
CA PRO A 7 63.95 -38.06 -11.68
C PRO A 7 63.49 -39.34 -12.39
N ALA A 8 62.34 -39.88 -11.97
CA ALA A 8 61.61 -40.91 -12.72
C ALA A 8 60.94 -40.30 -13.97
N PRO A 9 60.79 -41.05 -15.07
CA PRO A 9 60.25 -40.50 -16.32
C PRO A 9 58.73 -40.28 -16.22
N PRO A 10 58.18 -39.25 -16.89
CA PRO A 10 56.75 -38.95 -16.83
C PRO A 10 55.93 -39.97 -17.64
N THR A 11 54.95 -40.60 -17.00
CA THR A 11 53.94 -41.43 -17.66
C THR A 11 52.83 -40.51 -18.18
N ASN A 12 52.90 -40.13 -19.45
CA ASN A 12 51.81 -39.41 -20.13
C ASN A 12 50.72 -40.41 -20.52
N THR A 13 49.69 -40.56 -19.68
CA THR A 13 48.42 -41.17 -20.08
C THR A 13 47.38 -40.05 -20.25
N PRO A 14 46.94 -39.71 -21.47
CA PRO A 14 45.89 -38.72 -21.67
C PRO A 14 44.54 -39.22 -21.13
N ALA A 15 43.89 -38.43 -20.28
CA ALA A 15 42.49 -38.65 -19.91
C ALA A 15 41.57 -38.24 -21.08
N PRO A 16 40.46 -38.95 -21.33
CA PRO A 16 39.54 -38.61 -22.41
C PRO A 16 38.79 -37.30 -22.09
N PRO A 17 38.50 -36.45 -23.09
CA PRO A 17 37.77 -35.21 -22.86
C PRO A 17 36.30 -35.52 -22.51
N THR A 18 35.89 -35.13 -21.31
CA THR A 18 34.48 -35.15 -20.91
C THR A 18 33.79 -33.90 -21.47
N ASN A 19 33.13 -34.03 -22.62
CA ASN A 19 32.22 -33.00 -23.12
C ASN A 19 30.90 -33.07 -22.34
N THR A 20 30.85 -32.41 -21.18
CA THR A 20 29.57 -32.10 -20.52
C THR A 20 29.10 -30.72 -20.98
N PRO A 21 27.97 -30.59 -21.70
CA PRO A 21 27.41 -29.29 -22.05
C PRO A 21 27.01 -28.53 -20.78
N VAL A 22 27.47 -27.28 -20.64
CA VAL A 22 27.01 -26.38 -19.59
C VAL A 22 25.60 -25.89 -19.96
N PRO A 23 24.58 -25.99 -19.09
CA PRO A 23 23.26 -25.45 -19.36
C PRO A 23 23.33 -23.94 -19.57
N PRO A 24 22.55 -23.36 -20.50
CA PRO A 24 22.52 -21.91 -20.67
C PRO A 24 22.07 -21.25 -19.37
N THR A 25 22.94 -20.41 -18.80
CA THR A 25 22.57 -19.52 -17.69
C THR A 25 21.73 -18.41 -18.28
N ASN A 26 20.41 -18.57 -18.25
CA ASN A 26 19.47 -17.46 -18.44
C ASN A 26 19.57 -16.58 -17.18
N THR A 27 20.58 -15.72 -17.11
CA THR A 27 20.56 -14.60 -16.18
C THR A 27 19.48 -13.64 -16.69
N PRO A 28 18.40 -13.40 -15.93
CA PRO A 28 17.43 -12.38 -16.30
C PRO A 28 18.16 -11.05 -16.47
N VAL A 29 18.00 -10.43 -17.63
CA VAL A 29 18.45 -9.05 -17.83
C VAL A 29 17.56 -8.19 -16.93
N PRO A 30 18.13 -7.35 -16.03
CA PRO A 30 17.34 -6.41 -15.25
C PRO A 30 16.46 -5.58 -16.20
N PRO A 31 15.18 -5.35 -15.90
CA PRO A 31 14.32 -4.51 -16.74
C PRO A 31 15.01 -3.17 -16.97
N THR A 32 14.99 -2.73 -18.22
CA THR A 32 15.47 -1.38 -18.56
C THR A 32 14.51 -0.40 -17.89
N PRO A 33 14.99 0.61 -17.14
CA PRO A 33 14.09 1.60 -16.56
C PRO A 33 13.35 2.29 -17.71
N THR A 34 12.07 1.97 -17.82
CA THR A 34 11.13 2.73 -18.65
C THR A 34 11.07 4.11 -18.00
N ASN A 35 11.12 5.19 -18.79
CA ASN A 35 10.86 6.52 -18.26
C ASN A 35 9.40 6.54 -17.78
N THR A 36 9.17 6.15 -16.52
CA THR A 36 7.88 6.30 -15.86
C THR A 36 7.57 7.80 -15.88
N PRO A 37 6.41 8.22 -16.40
CA PRO A 37 6.01 9.61 -16.31
C PRO A 37 6.08 10.04 -14.86
N VAL A 38 6.68 11.20 -14.57
CA VAL A 38 6.42 11.84 -13.29
C VAL A 38 4.91 12.10 -13.27
N PRO A 39 4.19 11.70 -12.20
CA PRO A 39 2.87 12.22 -11.89
C PRO A 39 2.78 13.73 -12.17
N GLY A 40 1.59 14.26 -12.48
CA GLY A 40 1.39 15.66 -12.86
C GLY A 40 2.29 16.56 -12.01
N GLY A 41 3.17 17.36 -12.63
CA GLY A 41 4.36 17.93 -11.96
C GLY A 41 4.11 18.95 -10.84
N ASP A 42 2.89 18.98 -10.31
CA ASP A 42 2.43 19.79 -9.19
C ASP A 42 1.71 18.93 -8.11
N ASP A 43 1.57 17.61 -8.31
CA ASP A 43 0.91 16.70 -7.36
C ASP A 43 1.79 16.49 -6.11
N VAL A 44 1.17 16.31 -4.94
CA VAL A 44 1.82 15.82 -3.72
C VAL A 44 1.28 14.44 -3.39
N ILE A 45 2.18 13.46 -3.28
CA ILE A 45 1.83 12.07 -2.94
C ILE A 45 2.18 11.86 -1.48
N TYR A 46 1.17 11.56 -0.67
CA TYR A 46 1.32 11.17 0.72
C TYR A 46 1.35 9.66 0.80
N VAL A 47 2.22 9.08 1.61
CA VAL A 47 2.38 7.62 1.76
C VAL A 47 2.65 7.25 3.22
N SER A 48 2.12 6.13 3.67
CA SER A 48 2.54 5.40 4.88
C SER A 48 3.32 4.14 4.47
N SER A 49 3.98 3.48 5.42
CA SER A 49 4.76 2.28 5.12
C SER A 49 4.66 1.19 6.17
N SER A 50 4.55 -0.05 5.69
CA SER A 50 4.51 -1.24 6.55
C SER A 50 5.82 -1.55 7.30
N SER A 51 6.85 -0.71 7.08
CA SER A 51 8.09 -0.74 7.84
C SER A 51 8.74 0.64 7.93
N GLY A 52 9.47 0.87 9.02
CA GLY A 52 10.31 2.06 9.15
C GLY A 52 11.55 2.04 8.26
N GLY A 53 12.00 3.23 7.83
CA GLY A 53 13.10 3.38 6.90
C GLY A 53 13.67 4.80 6.80
N SER A 54 14.23 5.10 5.63
CA SER A 54 14.65 6.47 5.32
C SER A 54 14.57 6.76 3.83
N VAL A 55 14.02 7.91 3.45
CA VAL A 55 13.89 8.36 2.07
C VAL A 55 14.14 9.85 1.95
N GLY A 56 14.90 10.29 0.93
CA GLY A 56 15.16 11.71 0.69
C GLY A 56 15.80 12.48 1.87
N GLY A 57 16.45 11.78 2.81
CA GLY A 57 17.00 12.38 4.04
C GLY A 57 16.01 12.49 5.21
N VAL A 58 14.78 12.01 5.04
CA VAL A 58 13.77 11.84 6.09
C VAL A 58 13.90 10.42 6.64
N SER A 59 14.07 10.28 7.96
CA SER A 59 13.91 9.00 8.65
C SER A 59 12.47 8.89 9.12
N PHE A 60 11.89 7.70 9.01
CA PHE A 60 10.50 7.45 9.36
C PHE A 60 10.35 6.07 9.99
N ALA A 61 9.29 5.91 10.76
CA ALA A 61 8.80 4.65 11.30
C ALA A 61 7.52 4.22 10.55
N ASP A 62 7.05 3.02 10.86
CA ASP A 62 5.88 2.42 10.22
C ASP A 62 4.62 3.27 10.45
N GLU A 63 4.47 3.85 11.64
CA GLU A 63 3.33 4.70 11.99
C GLU A 63 3.30 6.11 11.36
N ASP A 64 4.23 6.44 10.47
CA ASP A 64 4.39 7.80 9.92
C ASP A 64 3.71 7.97 8.55
N ILE A 65 3.32 9.22 8.23
CA ILE A 65 2.92 9.61 6.86
C ILE A 65 3.96 10.56 6.31
N LEU A 66 4.51 10.21 5.15
CA LEU A 66 5.43 11.03 4.37
C LEU A 66 4.70 11.77 3.26
N ALA A 67 5.30 12.87 2.79
CA ALA A 67 4.86 13.58 1.61
C ALA A 67 6.00 13.71 0.60
N TYR A 68 5.71 13.34 -0.66
CA TYR A 68 6.57 13.52 -1.82
C TYR A 68 5.97 14.59 -2.74
N ASP A 69 6.64 15.73 -2.84
CA ASP A 69 6.29 16.81 -3.77
C ASP A 69 6.88 16.48 -5.15
N THR A 70 6.01 16.21 -6.13
CA THR A 70 6.45 15.73 -7.46
C THR A 70 7.08 16.82 -8.31
N GLY A 71 6.78 18.09 -8.04
CA GLY A 71 7.35 19.24 -8.75
C GLY A 71 8.78 19.59 -8.31
N THR A 72 9.09 19.37 -7.04
CA THR A 72 10.43 19.63 -6.48
C THR A 72 11.26 18.37 -6.28
N GLY A 73 10.63 17.19 -6.25
CA GLY A 73 11.26 15.90 -5.99
C GLY A 73 11.71 15.72 -4.54
N ASN A 74 11.06 16.42 -3.60
CA ASN A 74 11.46 16.42 -2.19
C ASN A 74 10.52 15.57 -1.33
N TRP A 75 11.14 14.83 -0.43
CA TRP A 75 10.47 14.11 0.65
C TRP A 75 10.41 14.96 1.91
N SER A 76 9.31 14.85 2.65
CA SER A 76 9.13 15.47 3.96
C SER A 76 8.24 14.62 4.86
N MET A 77 8.40 14.77 6.17
CA MET A 77 7.47 14.19 7.15
C MET A 77 6.16 14.99 7.13
N TYR A 78 5.02 14.32 7.01
CA TYR A 78 3.69 14.95 7.13
C TYR A 78 3.02 14.62 8.46
N LEU A 79 3.02 13.37 8.90
CA LEU A 79 2.58 12.97 10.23
C LEU A 79 3.67 12.11 10.86
N ASP A 80 4.13 12.52 12.03
CA ASP A 80 4.97 11.70 12.90
C ASP A 80 4.04 10.97 13.88
N GLY A 81 3.79 9.68 13.63
CA GLY A 81 2.83 8.89 14.40
C GLY A 81 3.27 8.69 15.84
N SER A 82 4.59 8.74 16.06
CA SER A 82 5.19 8.54 17.37
C SER A 82 4.79 9.64 18.36
N ASP A 83 4.61 10.87 17.87
CA ASP A 83 4.18 12.04 18.65
C ASP A 83 2.69 11.98 19.05
N VAL A 84 1.88 11.20 18.34
CA VAL A 84 0.41 11.15 18.50
C VAL A 84 -0.08 9.82 19.04
N GLY A 85 0.78 9.08 19.72
CA GLY A 85 0.40 7.87 20.46
C GLY A 85 0.31 6.60 19.64
N LEU A 86 0.75 6.63 18.38
CA LEU A 86 0.90 5.45 17.53
C LEU A 86 2.23 4.72 17.76
N SER A 87 3.17 5.31 18.50
CA SER A 87 4.39 4.59 18.88
C SER A 87 4.17 3.43 19.87
N GLY A 88 5.12 2.49 19.88
CA GLY A 88 5.36 1.57 20.99
C GLY A 88 4.93 0.12 20.79
N SER A 89 4.41 -0.26 19.62
CA SER A 89 4.12 -1.65 19.23
C SER A 89 3.82 -1.72 17.74
N SER A 90 4.15 -2.84 17.09
CA SER A 90 3.78 -3.17 15.70
C SER A 90 2.27 -3.45 15.51
N SER A 91 1.44 -2.89 16.38
CA SER A 91 -0.01 -3.04 16.45
C SER A 91 -0.71 -1.68 16.37
N ARG A 92 0.04 -0.65 16.01
CA ARG A 92 -0.36 0.76 15.97
C ARG A 92 0.11 1.44 14.68
N ASP A 93 0.63 0.61 13.77
CA ASP A 93 0.96 0.98 12.43
C ASP A 93 -0.28 1.49 11.71
N ILE A 94 -0.12 2.50 10.86
CA ILE A 94 -1.21 3.02 10.04
C ILE A 94 -1.39 2.05 8.88
N ASP A 95 -2.53 1.37 8.84
CA ASP A 95 -2.81 0.35 7.81
C ASP A 95 -3.69 0.89 6.68
N ALA A 96 -4.29 2.06 6.88
CA ALA A 96 -4.95 2.84 5.85
C ALA A 96 -5.08 4.30 6.30
N PHE A 97 -5.05 5.23 5.35
CA PHE A 97 -5.44 6.61 5.63
C PHE A 97 -6.00 7.36 4.42
N THR A 98 -6.75 8.43 4.70
CA THR A 98 -7.07 9.48 3.72
C THR A 98 -7.01 10.85 4.38
N ILE A 99 -6.65 11.88 3.61
CA ILE A 99 -6.62 13.26 4.07
C ILE A 99 -7.92 13.95 3.60
N LEU A 100 -8.63 14.62 4.50
CA LEU A 100 -9.83 15.38 4.19
C LEU A 100 -9.49 16.83 3.81
N ASP A 101 -10.44 17.51 3.15
CA ASP A 101 -10.28 18.91 2.70
C ASP A 101 -9.89 19.89 3.80
N ASP A 102 -10.26 19.61 5.06
CA ASP A 102 -9.92 20.45 6.21
C ASP A 102 -8.57 20.09 6.85
N GLY A 103 -7.81 19.18 6.25
CA GLY A 103 -6.50 18.72 6.68
C GLY A 103 -6.54 17.66 7.79
N SER A 104 -7.72 17.29 8.29
CA SER A 104 -7.84 16.12 9.17
C SER A 104 -7.58 14.83 8.41
N ILE A 105 -7.15 13.80 9.13
CA ILE A 105 -6.71 12.53 8.57
C ILE A 105 -7.63 11.46 9.12
N LEU A 106 -8.26 10.68 8.25
CA LEU A 106 -8.89 9.43 8.66
C LEU A 106 -7.85 8.33 8.59
N LEU A 107 -7.81 7.47 9.59
CA LEU A 107 -6.87 6.33 9.64
C LEU A 107 -7.49 5.11 10.32
N SER A 108 -7.08 3.94 9.87
CA SER A 108 -7.21 2.65 10.56
C SER A 108 -5.85 2.23 11.11
N VAL A 109 -5.82 1.13 11.87
CA VAL A 109 -4.60 0.58 12.47
C VAL A 109 -4.57 -0.93 12.29
N VAL A 110 -3.37 -1.49 12.06
CA VAL A 110 -3.17 -2.91 11.71
C VAL A 110 -3.71 -3.94 12.72
N ARG A 111 -3.98 -3.50 13.95
CA ARG A 111 -4.51 -4.33 15.06
C ARG A 111 -5.24 -3.46 16.07
N ALA A 112 -6.21 -4.08 16.75
CA ALA A 112 -6.86 -3.49 17.91
C ALA A 112 -5.87 -2.89 18.92
N THR A 113 -6.12 -1.63 19.31
CA THR A 113 -5.22 -0.85 20.18
C THR A 113 -6.02 0.12 21.07
N THR A 114 -5.32 0.99 21.78
CA THR A 114 -5.93 2.10 22.53
C THR A 114 -5.25 3.39 22.11
N LEU A 115 -6.05 4.33 21.61
CA LEU A 115 -5.62 5.66 21.19
C LEU A 115 -6.06 6.73 22.20
N PRO A 116 -5.34 7.86 22.28
CA PRO A 116 -5.80 9.02 23.03
C PRO A 116 -7.21 9.44 22.59
N ASP A 117 -7.99 10.03 23.51
CA ASP A 117 -9.32 10.63 23.28
C ASP A 117 -10.47 9.69 22.90
N VAL A 118 -10.21 8.62 22.13
CA VAL A 118 -11.23 7.69 21.61
C VAL A 118 -11.26 6.34 22.33
N GLY A 119 -10.19 5.97 23.03
CA GLY A 119 -10.13 4.73 23.80
C GLY A 119 -9.76 3.52 22.95
N SER A 120 -10.42 2.39 23.20
CA SER A 120 -10.19 1.14 22.45
C SER A 120 -10.76 1.25 21.05
N VAL A 121 -9.94 0.92 20.06
CA VAL A 121 -10.30 0.85 18.63
C VAL A 121 -9.90 -0.53 18.14
N ASP A 122 -10.72 -1.13 17.27
CA ASP A 122 -10.44 -2.35 16.55
C ASP A 122 -9.73 -2.04 15.22
N ASP A 123 -9.20 -3.06 14.56
CA ASP A 123 -8.57 -2.92 13.23
C ASP A 123 -9.61 -2.73 12.10
N SER A 124 -10.87 -3.08 12.37
CA SER A 124 -12.02 -2.75 11.52
C SER A 124 -12.57 -1.31 11.67
N ASP A 125 -12.00 -0.50 12.56
CA ASP A 125 -12.47 0.87 12.85
C ASP A 125 -11.68 1.95 12.10
N ILE A 126 -12.31 3.10 11.89
CA ILE A 126 -11.64 4.31 11.38
C ILE A 126 -11.82 5.44 12.38
N VAL A 127 -10.71 6.08 12.73
CA VAL A 127 -10.68 7.29 13.56
C VAL A 127 -10.25 8.49 12.75
N ARG A 128 -10.65 9.67 13.21
CA ARG A 128 -10.25 10.95 12.65
C ARG A 128 -9.23 11.60 13.56
N PHE A 129 -8.02 11.81 13.04
CA PHE A 129 -7.03 12.66 13.67
C PHE A 129 -7.19 14.11 13.19
N VAL A 130 -7.38 15.04 14.13
CA VAL A 130 -7.48 16.48 13.85
C VAL A 130 -6.16 17.15 14.24
N PRO A 131 -5.26 17.44 13.28
CA PRO A 131 -3.96 18.02 13.57
C PRO A 131 -4.09 19.48 14.00
N THR A 132 -3.38 19.83 15.06
CA THR A 132 -3.01 21.20 15.42
C THR A 132 -1.63 21.58 14.89
N SER A 133 -0.77 20.59 14.65
CA SER A 133 0.48 20.69 13.89
C SER A 133 0.79 19.37 13.19
N THR A 134 1.44 19.46 12.04
CA THR A 134 1.96 18.35 11.22
C THR A 134 3.50 18.41 11.16
N GLY A 135 4.12 17.39 10.58
CA GLY A 135 5.57 17.25 10.43
C GLY A 135 6.23 16.54 11.60
N THR A 136 7.52 16.77 11.82
CA THR A 136 8.33 16.09 12.87
C THR A 136 7.99 16.50 14.32
N SER A 137 6.89 17.21 14.52
CA SER A 137 6.37 17.63 15.81
C SER A 137 4.85 17.67 15.69
N THR A 138 4.28 16.49 15.41
CA THR A 138 2.86 16.35 15.14
C THR A 138 2.10 16.45 16.47
N ALA A 139 0.98 17.17 16.46
CA ALA A 139 0.12 17.26 17.63
C ALA A 139 -1.33 17.43 17.19
N GLY A 140 -2.27 16.86 17.93
CA GLY A 140 -3.69 16.90 17.60
C GLY A 140 -4.52 16.07 18.56
N THR A 141 -5.75 15.78 18.18
CA THR A 141 -6.69 14.97 18.95
C THR A 141 -7.39 13.96 18.06
N TYR A 142 -7.80 12.82 18.62
CA TYR A 142 -8.60 11.84 17.90
C TYR A 142 -10.10 12.01 18.15
N GLU A 143 -10.88 11.71 17.12
CA GLU A 143 -12.34 11.62 17.15
C GLU A 143 -12.77 10.28 16.53
N TRP A 144 -13.83 9.67 17.05
CA TRP A 144 -14.45 8.50 16.40
C TRP A 144 -15.03 8.89 15.05
N TYR A 145 -14.79 8.09 14.00
CA TYR A 145 -15.34 8.34 12.67
C TYR A 145 -16.20 7.19 12.14
N PHE A 146 -15.77 5.95 12.27
CA PHE A 146 -16.51 4.78 11.80
C PHE A 146 -16.18 3.59 12.72
N ASP A 147 -17.23 2.90 13.18
CA ASP A 147 -17.14 1.65 13.94
C ASP A 147 -17.55 0.52 13.01
N GLY A 148 -16.57 -0.32 12.63
CA GLY A 148 -16.78 -1.38 11.64
C GLY A 148 -17.72 -2.48 12.13
N SER A 149 -17.65 -2.76 13.44
CA SER A 149 -18.43 -3.81 14.08
C SER A 149 -19.94 -3.52 14.08
N ASP A 150 -20.32 -2.25 14.19
CA ASP A 150 -21.71 -1.79 14.10
C ASP A 150 -22.36 -2.07 12.74
N VAL A 151 -21.55 -2.21 11.69
CA VAL A 151 -22.00 -2.42 10.31
C VAL A 151 -21.53 -3.73 9.70
N GLY A 152 -21.04 -4.65 10.54
CA GLY A 152 -20.87 -6.06 10.21
C GLY A 152 -19.44 -6.50 9.91
N LEU A 153 -18.44 -5.63 9.99
CA LEU A 153 -17.02 -6.03 9.97
C LEU A 153 -16.69 -6.62 11.35
N THR A 154 -16.73 -7.94 11.46
CA THR A 154 -16.67 -8.66 12.76
C THR A 154 -15.75 -9.87 12.75
N ASN A 155 -15.16 -10.19 11.61
CA ASN A 155 -14.21 -11.29 11.44
C ASN A 155 -12.77 -10.76 11.40
N ASN A 156 -11.82 -11.59 11.80
CA ASN A 156 -10.39 -11.21 11.85
C ASN A 156 -9.77 -10.76 10.52
N GLY A 157 -10.41 -11.04 9.38
CA GLY A 157 -9.93 -10.62 8.05
C GLY A 157 -10.61 -9.36 7.55
N GLU A 158 -11.53 -8.77 8.32
CA GLU A 158 -12.26 -7.55 7.97
C GLU A 158 -11.59 -6.31 8.57
N ASP A 159 -10.25 -6.37 8.68
CA ASP A 159 -9.34 -5.28 9.02
C ASP A 159 -9.30 -4.27 7.87
N VAL A 160 -9.46 -2.98 8.15
CA VAL A 160 -9.50 -1.94 7.11
C VAL A 160 -8.08 -1.58 6.69
N ASP A 161 -7.72 -1.91 5.46
CA ASP A 161 -6.37 -1.70 4.88
C ASP A 161 -6.37 -0.74 3.67
N SER A 162 -7.54 -0.14 3.37
CA SER A 162 -7.65 1.00 2.47
C SER A 162 -8.90 1.80 2.83
N VAL A 163 -8.80 3.13 2.83
CA VAL A 163 -9.94 4.04 2.99
C VAL A 163 -9.82 5.24 2.08
N TYR A 164 -10.90 5.57 1.38
CA TYR A 164 -11.07 6.83 0.66
C TYR A 164 -12.45 7.41 0.94
N VAL A 165 -12.54 8.73 1.16
CA VAL A 165 -13.83 9.42 1.33
C VAL A 165 -14.18 10.16 0.05
N MET A 166 -15.28 9.76 -0.56
CA MET A 166 -15.83 10.44 -1.72
C MET A 166 -16.46 11.78 -1.34
N SER A 167 -16.56 12.71 -2.28
CA SER A 167 -17.11 14.05 -2.13
C SER A 167 -18.57 14.06 -1.64
N ASN A 168 -19.31 12.98 -1.86
CA ASN A 168 -20.67 12.79 -1.37
C ASN A 168 -20.75 12.26 0.08
N GLY A 169 -19.62 11.97 0.72
CA GLY A 169 -19.50 11.44 2.07
C GLY A 169 -19.54 9.91 2.19
N ASP A 170 -19.57 9.18 1.06
CA ASP A 170 -19.44 7.73 1.08
C ASP A 170 -17.98 7.32 1.28
N LEU A 171 -17.77 6.17 1.91
CA LEU A 171 -16.45 5.60 2.12
C LEU A 171 -16.24 4.47 1.10
N LEU A 172 -15.07 4.44 0.46
CA LEU A 172 -14.57 3.27 -0.24
C LEU A 172 -13.54 2.60 0.66
N ILE A 173 -13.74 1.33 0.94
CA ILE A 173 -12.98 0.55 1.90
C ILE A 173 -12.48 -0.72 1.20
N SER A 174 -11.24 -1.13 1.48
CA SER A 174 -10.78 -2.51 1.29
C SER A 174 -10.63 -3.16 2.66
N THR A 175 -10.51 -4.49 2.69
CA THR A 175 -10.10 -5.19 3.90
C THR A 175 -8.96 -6.17 3.64
N ALA A 176 -8.08 -6.38 4.61
CA ALA A 176 -6.88 -7.23 4.48
C ALA A 176 -7.15 -8.73 4.21
N GLY A 177 -8.42 -9.11 4.22
CA GLY A 177 -8.95 -10.43 3.89
C GLY A 177 -10.34 -10.30 3.28
N GLY A 178 -10.99 -11.43 3.00
CA GLY A 178 -12.36 -11.40 2.49
C GLY A 178 -13.38 -10.90 3.52
N TYR A 179 -14.30 -10.05 3.07
CA TYR A 179 -15.39 -9.50 3.88
C TYR A 179 -16.75 -10.10 3.53
N SER A 180 -17.66 -10.11 4.51
CA SER A 180 -19.04 -10.58 4.33
C SER A 180 -20.01 -9.78 5.21
N VAL A 181 -20.45 -8.63 4.70
CA VAL A 181 -21.40 -7.74 5.36
C VAL A 181 -22.80 -7.86 4.77
N SER A 182 -23.79 -7.19 5.38
CA SER A 182 -25.14 -7.15 4.83
C SER A 182 -25.16 -6.34 3.52
N GLY A 183 -25.34 -7.04 2.39
CA GLY A 183 -25.54 -6.44 1.06
C GLY A 183 -24.34 -6.54 0.13
N ALA A 184 -23.18 -6.93 0.63
CA ALA A 184 -21.96 -7.11 -0.15
C ALA A 184 -21.04 -8.16 0.49
N SER A 185 -20.27 -8.85 -0.34
CA SER A 185 -19.18 -9.75 0.06
C SER A 185 -18.11 -9.72 -1.02
N GLY A 186 -16.87 -9.93 -0.65
CA GLY A 186 -15.72 -9.86 -1.57
C GLY A 186 -14.46 -10.45 -0.94
N SER A 187 -13.37 -10.32 -1.67
CA SER A 187 -12.01 -10.69 -1.27
C SER A 187 -11.19 -9.45 -0.89
N ASP A 188 -9.93 -9.67 -0.54
CA ASP A 188 -8.91 -8.68 -0.18
C ASP A 188 -8.56 -7.71 -1.32
N GLU A 189 -8.88 -8.06 -2.57
CA GLU A 189 -8.55 -7.22 -3.73
C GLU A 189 -9.73 -6.34 -4.21
N ASP A 190 -10.83 -6.33 -3.45
CA ASP A 190 -12.07 -5.64 -3.79
C ASP A 190 -12.22 -4.32 -3.01
N LEU A 191 -12.86 -3.32 -3.64
CA LEU A 191 -13.35 -2.15 -2.90
C LEU A 191 -14.86 -2.25 -2.67
N ILE A 192 -15.24 -2.01 -1.42
CA ILE A 192 -16.60 -1.96 -0.94
C ILE A 192 -16.98 -0.53 -0.57
N ARG A 193 -18.16 -0.09 -1.01
CA ARG A 193 -18.71 1.24 -0.72
C ARG A 193 -19.65 1.19 0.47
N PHE A 194 -19.36 2.02 1.47
CA PHE A 194 -20.27 2.33 2.57
C PHE A 194 -20.99 3.65 2.31
N THR A 195 -22.32 3.62 2.31
CA THR A 195 -23.13 4.84 2.38
C THR A 195 -23.62 5.05 3.82
N PRO A 196 -23.05 6.02 4.55
CA PRO A 196 -23.42 6.24 5.94
C PRO A 196 -24.81 6.87 6.09
N SER A 197 -25.59 6.35 7.03
CA SER A 197 -26.71 7.09 7.64
C SER A 197 -26.31 7.77 8.95
N SER A 198 -25.29 7.26 9.63
CA SER A 198 -24.62 7.87 10.79
C SER A 198 -23.17 7.39 10.87
N LEU A 199 -22.28 8.29 11.25
CA LEU A 199 -20.86 8.05 11.51
C LEU A 199 -20.56 8.24 13.01
N GLY A 200 -19.36 7.84 13.44
CA GLY A 200 -18.87 7.83 14.83
C GLY A 200 -19.03 6.48 15.51
N ALA A 201 -18.89 6.42 16.83
CA ALA A 201 -18.97 5.18 17.62
C ALA A 201 -20.37 4.51 17.67
N ASN A 202 -21.33 4.98 16.87
CA ASN A 202 -22.62 4.33 16.63
C ASN A 202 -22.88 4.41 15.13
N THR A 203 -22.12 3.63 14.37
CA THR A 203 -22.13 3.70 12.90
C THR A 203 -23.36 3.00 12.35
N SER A 204 -23.96 3.55 11.30
CA SER A 204 -25.05 2.89 10.59
C SER A 204 -25.04 3.32 9.14
N GLY A 205 -25.45 2.42 8.25
CA GLY A 205 -25.49 2.69 6.82
C GLY A 205 -25.76 1.42 6.03
N SER A 206 -25.42 1.45 4.76
CA SER A 206 -25.55 0.31 3.87
C SER A 206 -24.32 0.11 3.01
N TRP A 207 -24.03 -1.15 2.70
CA TRP A 207 -22.92 -1.56 1.88
C TRP A 207 -23.34 -1.88 0.45
N ALA A 208 -22.45 -1.64 -0.51
CA ALA A 208 -22.55 -2.11 -1.89
C ALA A 208 -21.15 -2.40 -2.45
N ALA A 209 -21.02 -3.41 -3.33
CA ALA A 209 -19.79 -3.62 -4.08
C ALA A 209 -19.46 -2.40 -4.96
N TYR A 210 -18.19 -2.01 -5.02
CA TYR A 210 -17.73 -0.86 -5.83
C TYR A 210 -16.71 -1.25 -6.88
N PHE A 211 -15.74 -2.08 -6.54
CA PHE A 211 -14.70 -2.57 -7.43
C PHE A 211 -14.46 -4.04 -7.10
N ASP A 212 -14.42 -4.89 -8.13
CA ASP A 212 -14.13 -6.32 -8.03
C ASP A 212 -12.75 -6.55 -8.65
N GLY A 213 -11.73 -6.74 -7.80
CA GLY A 213 -10.34 -6.91 -8.22
C GLY A 213 -10.12 -8.22 -8.98
N SER A 214 -10.93 -9.23 -8.66
CA SER A 214 -10.85 -10.55 -9.27
C SER A 214 -11.26 -10.54 -10.75
N ASP A 215 -12.23 -9.69 -11.12
CA ASP A 215 -12.65 -9.49 -12.51
C ASP A 215 -11.58 -8.83 -13.39
N VAL A 216 -10.65 -8.11 -12.76
CA VAL A 216 -9.59 -7.35 -13.45
C VAL A 216 -8.20 -7.92 -13.25
N GLY A 217 -8.12 -9.12 -12.65
CA GLY A 217 -6.90 -9.92 -12.59
C GLY A 217 -5.97 -9.58 -11.44
N LEU A 218 -6.47 -8.96 -10.36
CA LEU A 218 -5.73 -8.74 -9.12
C LEU A 218 -5.80 -9.92 -8.15
N ASN A 219 -6.16 -11.12 -8.60
CA ASN A 219 -6.39 -12.29 -7.74
C ASN A 219 -5.43 -13.46 -8.00
N ASN A 220 -4.27 -13.19 -8.60
CA ASN A 220 -3.32 -14.25 -8.97
C ASN A 220 -2.35 -14.59 -7.82
N SER A 221 -2.28 -13.77 -6.78
CA SER A 221 -1.51 -14.03 -5.57
C SER A 221 -2.02 -13.21 -4.38
N SER A 222 -1.66 -13.60 -3.16
CA SER A 222 -1.93 -12.81 -1.94
C SER A 222 -1.08 -11.52 -1.84
N ASP A 223 -0.22 -11.24 -2.83
CA ASP A 223 0.54 -10.00 -2.91
C ASP A 223 -0.23 -8.92 -3.70
N GLU A 224 -1.34 -9.26 -4.36
CA GLU A 224 -2.16 -8.35 -5.19
C GLU A 224 -3.35 -7.73 -4.42
N ASP A 225 -3.38 -7.98 -3.11
CA ASP A 225 -4.21 -7.35 -2.07
C ASP A 225 -4.18 -5.82 -2.16
N THR A 226 -5.35 -5.17 -2.11
CA THR A 226 -5.48 -3.72 -2.27
C THR A 226 -5.20 -2.98 -0.96
N TRP A 227 -3.96 -2.52 -0.83
CA TRP A 227 -3.44 -1.83 0.37
C TRP A 227 -3.60 -0.31 0.37
N GLY A 228 -4.36 0.22 -0.59
CA GLY A 228 -4.61 1.64 -0.66
C GLY A 228 -5.33 2.01 -1.93
N SER A 229 -6.22 3.00 -1.82
CA SER A 229 -6.96 3.50 -2.95
C SER A 229 -7.18 5.01 -2.86
N TRP A 230 -7.24 5.64 -4.02
CA TRP A 230 -7.63 7.04 -4.14
C TRP A 230 -8.38 7.22 -5.46
N VAL A 231 -9.48 7.99 -5.45
CA VAL A 231 -10.29 8.20 -6.65
C VAL A 231 -10.14 9.64 -7.14
N ASP A 232 -9.81 9.80 -8.42
CA ASP A 232 -9.93 11.09 -9.09
C ASP A 232 -11.39 11.25 -9.53
N GLU A 233 -12.23 11.86 -8.68
CA GLU A 233 -13.66 12.02 -8.99
C GLU A 233 -13.94 12.90 -10.22
N SER A 234 -12.93 13.63 -10.75
CA SER A 234 -13.10 14.44 -11.96
C SER A 234 -13.17 13.62 -13.24
N ASN A 235 -12.55 12.43 -13.25
CA ASN A 235 -12.51 11.53 -14.40
C ASN A 235 -12.95 10.09 -14.08
N GLY A 236 -13.09 9.74 -12.80
CA GLY A 236 -13.49 8.42 -12.31
C GLY A 236 -12.35 7.39 -12.22
N ASP A 237 -11.10 7.79 -12.44
CA ASP A 237 -9.95 6.91 -12.32
C ASP A 237 -9.74 6.48 -10.86
N ILE A 238 -9.42 5.20 -10.66
CA ILE A 238 -9.10 4.63 -9.36
C ILE A 238 -7.61 4.34 -9.33
N TYR A 239 -6.90 5.00 -8.41
CA TYR A 239 -5.50 4.80 -8.14
C TYR A 239 -5.41 3.74 -7.05
N LEU A 240 -4.49 2.79 -7.21
CA LEU A 240 -4.35 1.63 -6.35
C LEU A 240 -2.86 1.41 -6.05
N THR A 241 -2.59 0.88 -4.85
CA THR A 241 -1.35 0.18 -4.52
C THR A 241 -1.71 -1.25 -4.14
N SER A 242 -0.73 -2.15 -4.15
CA SER A 242 -0.92 -3.52 -3.69
C SER A 242 0.08 -3.89 -2.60
N ARG A 243 -0.26 -4.91 -1.82
CA ARG A 243 0.62 -5.45 -0.76
C ARG A 243 2.03 -5.80 -1.20
N GLY A 244 2.17 -6.29 -2.42
CA GLY A 244 3.41 -6.78 -2.98
C GLY A 244 3.44 -6.63 -4.49
N VAL A 245 3.98 -7.64 -5.17
CA VAL A 245 4.10 -7.63 -6.63
C VAL A 245 2.73 -7.80 -7.26
N PHE A 246 2.41 -6.95 -8.24
CA PHE A 246 1.22 -7.07 -9.07
C PHE A 246 1.57 -7.15 -10.54
N SER A 247 0.74 -7.87 -11.30
CA SER A 247 0.86 -7.90 -12.76
C SER A 247 -0.49 -8.00 -13.45
N VAL A 248 -0.94 -6.87 -13.99
CA VAL A 248 -2.18 -6.76 -14.77
C VAL A 248 -1.86 -6.32 -16.20
N SER A 249 -2.81 -6.49 -17.12
CA SER A 249 -2.61 -6.05 -18.50
C SER A 249 -2.51 -4.51 -18.57
N GLY A 250 -1.30 -3.99 -18.75
CA GLY A 250 -1.02 -2.56 -18.91
C GLY A 250 -0.23 -1.94 -17.75
N ALA A 251 -0.09 -2.65 -16.63
CA ALA A 251 0.72 -2.23 -15.49
C ALA A 251 1.29 -3.44 -14.75
N ASP A 252 2.55 -3.33 -14.33
CA ASP A 252 3.23 -4.26 -13.45
C ASP A 252 4.13 -3.47 -12.50
N GLY A 253 4.33 -3.99 -11.30
CA GLY A 253 5.04 -3.28 -10.26
C GLY A 253 5.08 -4.06 -8.95
N ASN A 254 5.37 -3.36 -7.87
CA ASN A 254 5.42 -3.87 -6.50
C ASN A 254 4.72 -2.91 -5.54
N GLY A 255 4.72 -3.23 -4.23
CA GLY A 255 4.02 -2.41 -3.23
C GLY A 255 4.60 -1.01 -3.00
N ALA A 256 5.71 -0.66 -3.68
CA ALA A 256 6.21 0.71 -3.76
C ALA A 256 5.60 1.52 -4.92
N ASP A 257 4.68 0.95 -5.71
CA ASP A 257 4.20 1.56 -6.94
C ASP A 257 2.69 1.84 -6.88
N ILE A 258 2.26 2.95 -7.47
CA ILE A 258 0.85 3.28 -7.66
C ILE A 258 0.48 3.07 -9.12
N PHE A 259 -0.62 2.38 -9.37
CA PHE A 259 -1.18 2.14 -10.70
C PHE A 259 -2.62 2.60 -10.76
N VAL A 260 -3.14 2.79 -11.98
CA VAL A 260 -4.46 3.35 -12.24
C VAL A 260 -5.32 2.32 -12.92
N CYS A 261 -6.50 2.04 -12.39
CA CYS A 261 -7.63 1.54 -13.14
C CYS A 261 -8.40 2.73 -13.73
N THR A 262 -8.45 2.84 -15.06
CA THR A 262 -9.49 3.62 -15.75
C THR A 262 -10.70 2.71 -15.95
N PRO A 263 -11.83 2.91 -15.23
CA PRO A 263 -12.91 1.94 -15.23
C PRO A 263 -13.72 1.96 -16.54
N GLY A 264 -13.98 0.78 -17.10
CA GLY A 264 -15.04 0.56 -18.09
C GLY A 264 -16.39 0.24 -17.42
N SER A 265 -16.34 -0.48 -16.30
CA SER A 265 -17.48 -0.77 -15.43
C SER A 265 -17.01 -0.98 -13.99
N LEU A 266 -17.90 -0.72 -13.03
CA LEU A 266 -17.69 -0.84 -11.59
C LEU A 266 -18.84 -1.66 -10.97
N GLY A 267 -18.66 -2.09 -9.71
CA GLY A 267 -19.54 -2.97 -8.95
C GLY A 267 -19.07 -4.42 -9.02
N SER A 268 -19.99 -5.38 -8.89
CA SER A 268 -19.69 -6.83 -8.94
C SER A 268 -19.33 -7.36 -10.34
N SER A 269 -19.06 -6.47 -11.27
CA SER A 269 -18.69 -6.78 -12.66
C SER A 269 -17.79 -5.66 -13.14
N THR A 270 -16.51 -5.76 -12.75
CA THR A 270 -15.54 -4.69 -12.95
C THR A 270 -14.76 -4.89 -14.24
N SER A 271 -14.44 -3.79 -14.92
CA SER A 271 -13.50 -3.82 -16.04
C SER A 271 -12.64 -2.57 -16.00
N CYS A 272 -11.35 -2.73 -16.27
CA CYS A 272 -10.36 -1.66 -16.20
C CYS A 272 -9.43 -1.67 -17.41
N THR A 273 -8.96 -0.49 -17.80
CA THR A 273 -7.69 -0.35 -18.52
C THR A 273 -6.65 0.12 -17.51
N PHE A 274 -5.56 -0.62 -17.37
CA PHE A 274 -4.52 -0.29 -16.40
C PHE A 274 -3.35 0.49 -17.01
N SER A 275 -2.75 1.35 -16.20
CA SER A 275 -1.46 2.01 -16.47
C SER A 275 -0.72 2.30 -15.17
N THR A 276 0.61 2.32 -15.20
CA THR A 276 1.42 2.80 -14.07
C THR A 276 1.24 4.31 -13.89
N TYR A 277 1.06 4.76 -12.65
CA TYR A 277 1.05 6.17 -12.29
C TYR A 277 2.39 6.61 -11.71
N TRP A 278 2.90 5.87 -10.72
CA TRP A 278 4.09 6.24 -9.97
C TRP A 278 4.88 4.98 -9.61
N ASP A 279 6.19 5.02 -9.86
CA ASP A 279 7.14 3.97 -9.46
C ASP A 279 7.93 4.52 -8.27
N GLY A 280 7.47 4.25 -7.04
CA GLY A 280 8.07 4.83 -5.84
C GLY A 280 9.52 4.38 -5.64
N SER A 281 9.87 3.20 -6.14
CA SER A 281 11.25 2.71 -6.16
C SER A 281 12.18 3.66 -6.92
N ALA A 282 11.73 4.18 -8.06
CA ALA A 282 12.44 5.17 -8.87
C ALA A 282 12.57 6.55 -8.20
N PHE A 283 11.70 6.86 -7.23
CA PHE A 283 11.68 8.12 -6.48
C PHE A 283 12.22 8.00 -5.04
N GLY A 284 12.97 6.94 -4.76
CA GLY A 284 13.73 6.77 -3.53
C GLY A 284 13.00 6.01 -2.42
N TYR A 285 11.74 5.63 -2.62
CA TYR A 285 10.99 4.77 -1.69
C TYR A 285 11.55 3.34 -1.64
N GLY A 286 12.42 2.97 -2.57
CA GLY A 286 13.25 1.77 -2.46
C GLY A 286 12.42 0.49 -2.55
N SER A 287 12.56 -0.39 -1.55
CA SER A 287 11.80 -1.65 -1.45
C SER A 287 10.72 -1.60 -0.38
N GLU A 288 10.41 -0.40 0.12
CA GLU A 288 9.33 -0.20 1.08
C GLU A 288 7.99 -0.49 0.42
N ARG A 289 6.98 -0.84 1.24
CA ARG A 289 5.62 -1.11 0.76
C ARG A 289 4.70 -0.05 1.33
N MET A 290 3.87 0.53 0.47
CA MET A 290 2.79 1.43 0.86
C MET A 290 1.61 0.61 1.36
N ASP A 291 1.20 0.88 2.59
CA ASP A 291 -0.04 0.45 3.25
C ASP A 291 -1.01 1.64 3.40
N GLY A 292 -0.89 2.61 2.49
CA GLY A 292 -1.70 3.79 2.49
C GLY A 292 -1.08 4.86 1.62
N PHE A 293 -1.92 5.54 0.86
CA PHE A 293 -1.49 6.74 0.15
C PHE A 293 -2.66 7.70 -0.09
N PHE A 294 -2.32 8.96 -0.31
CA PHE A 294 -3.27 9.98 -0.75
C PHE A 294 -2.61 10.88 -1.79
N ILE A 295 -3.35 11.27 -2.82
CA ILE A 295 -2.84 12.18 -3.86
C ILE A 295 -3.56 13.52 -3.72
N GLN A 296 -2.78 14.57 -3.46
CA GLN A 296 -3.24 15.94 -3.58
C GLN A 296 -2.88 16.48 -4.97
N ARG A 297 -3.88 16.92 -5.72
CA ARG A 297 -3.79 17.43 -7.10
C ARG A 297 -4.57 18.73 -7.25
#